data_AF-A0AAW0XF08-F1
#
_entry.id   AF-A0AAW0XF08-F1
#
_cell.length_a   1.000
_cell.length_b   1.000
_cell.length_c   1.000
_cell.angle_alpha   90.00
_cell.angle_beta   90.00
_cell.angle_gamma   90.00
#
_symmetry.space_group_name_H-M   'P 1'
#
loop_
_entity.id
_entity.type
_entity.pdbx_description
1 polymer ?
#
loop_
_entity_poly.entity_id
_entity_poly.type
_entity_poly.pdbx_seq_one_letter_code
_entity_poly.pdbx_strand_id
1 'polypeptide(L)'
;MDGMTSYQSSGTRNGDLQKYSHNIGSNIQKISQNVKSMQQLVNQLGTDQDNQQLRAQLHQVQHYTGGLAKDTTVELRTFKSLSVPHGQDARTWHMQAERLTREFSQALNDFQNAQRQAAAKEKEALKKARADSDAHFF
;
A
#
# COMPACT_ATOMS: atom_id res chain seq x y z
N MET A 1 25.14 -43.59 23.04
CA MET A 1 24.91 -42.84 21.79
C MET A 1 23.41 -42.65 21.71
N ASP A 2 22.87 -41.55 22.21
CA ASP A 2 21.42 -41.30 22.10
C ASP A 2 21.23 -39.80 21.85
N GLY A 3 21.17 -39.45 20.57
CA GLY A 3 20.93 -38.09 20.11
C GLY A 3 19.46 -37.72 20.31
N MET A 4 19.21 -36.72 21.16
CA MET A 4 17.92 -36.06 21.28
C MET A 4 17.58 -35.33 19.97
N THR A 5 16.74 -35.95 19.15
CA THR A 5 16.08 -35.26 18.03
C THR A 5 14.94 -34.41 18.60
N SER A 6 15.17 -33.11 18.67
CA SER A 6 14.17 -32.09 18.99
C SER A 6 13.14 -31.96 17.84
N TYR A 7 12.02 -32.67 17.94
CA TYR A 7 10.82 -32.40 17.15
C TYR A 7 10.07 -31.22 17.75
N GLN A 8 10.55 -30.00 17.51
CA GLN A 8 9.77 -28.80 17.81
C GLN A 8 9.68 -27.89 16.59
N SER A 9 8.44 -27.48 16.31
CA SER A 9 8.08 -26.27 15.56
C SER A 9 7.79 -26.39 14.05
N SER A 10 7.16 -27.46 13.58
CA SER A 10 6.51 -27.49 12.25
C SER A 10 5.10 -26.88 12.25
N GLY A 11 4.34 -27.02 13.34
CA GLY A 11 2.97 -26.48 13.45
C GLY A 11 2.89 -24.95 13.55
N THR A 12 3.83 -24.32 14.26
CA THR A 12 3.86 -22.86 14.48
C THR A 12 4.20 -22.11 13.19
N ARG A 13 5.15 -22.62 12.39
CA ARG A 13 5.59 -22.00 11.13
C ARG A 13 4.44 -21.92 10.11
N ASN A 14 3.67 -23.00 9.97
CA ASN A 14 2.53 -23.06 9.04
C ASN A 14 1.43 -22.03 9.37
N GLY A 15 1.16 -21.80 10.66
CA GLY A 15 0.18 -20.79 11.09
C GLY A 15 0.63 -19.37 10.78
N ASP A 16 1.92 -19.07 10.93
CA ASP A 16 2.48 -17.75 10.64
C ASP A 16 2.55 -17.48 9.12
N LEU A 17 2.82 -18.50 8.32
CA LEU A 17 2.82 -18.45 6.85
C LEU A 17 1.46 -18.06 6.25
N GLN A 18 0.38 -18.69 6.72
CA GLN A 18 -0.97 -18.36 6.27
C GLN A 18 -1.36 -16.93 6.66
N LYS A 19 -0.97 -16.49 7.88
CA LYS A 19 -1.17 -15.11 8.34
C LYS A 19 -0.46 -14.10 7.43
N TYR A 20 0.78 -14.35 7.01
CA TYR A 20 1.48 -13.46 6.08
C TYR A 20 0.71 -13.30 4.77
N SER A 21 0.31 -14.41 4.13
CA SER A 21 -0.41 -14.33 2.85
C SER A 21 -1.75 -13.59 2.97
N HIS A 22 -2.45 -13.79 4.08
CA HIS A 22 -3.71 -13.11 4.38
C HIS A 22 -3.50 -11.61 4.64
N ASN A 23 -2.52 -11.26 5.48
CA ASN A 23 -2.20 -9.88 5.82
C ASN A 23 -1.77 -9.09 4.59
N ILE A 24 -0.87 -9.64 3.77
CA ILE A 24 -0.44 -9.04 2.51
C ILE A 24 -1.66 -8.79 1.61
N GLY A 25 -2.52 -9.80 1.43
CA GLY A 25 -3.74 -9.66 0.63
C GLY A 25 -4.68 -8.56 1.17
N SER A 26 -4.88 -8.51 2.49
CA SER A 26 -5.67 -7.46 3.15
C SER A 26 -5.07 -6.07 2.94
N ASN A 27 -3.75 -5.94 3.08
CA ASN A 27 -3.05 -4.68 2.90
C ASN A 27 -3.11 -4.19 1.46
N ILE A 28 -2.96 -5.08 0.47
CA ILE A 28 -3.16 -4.77 -0.95
C ILE A 28 -4.56 -4.20 -1.18
N GLN A 29 -5.60 -4.86 -0.67
CA GLN A 29 -6.99 -4.38 -0.81
C GLN A 29 -7.19 -2.99 -0.19
N LYS A 30 -6.65 -2.76 1.01
CA LYS A 30 -6.70 -1.45 1.68
C LYS A 30 -5.97 -0.39 0.88
N ILE A 31 -4.78 -0.68 0.35
CA ILE A 31 -4.03 0.25 -0.53
C ILE A 31 -4.90 0.61 -1.74
N SER A 32 -5.45 -0.38 -2.46
CA SER A 32 -6.30 -0.10 -3.63
C SER A 32 -7.55 0.72 -3.30
N GLN A 33 -8.18 0.49 -2.14
CA GLN A 33 -9.32 1.30 -1.68
C GLN A 33 -8.91 2.74 -1.36
N ASN A 34 -7.80 2.91 -0.63
CA ASN A 34 -7.28 4.22 -0.30
C ASN A 34 -6.88 5.00 -1.57
N VAL A 35 -6.30 4.33 -2.58
CA VAL A 35 -5.98 4.96 -3.87
C VAL A 35 -7.23 5.53 -4.54
N LYS A 36 -8.34 4.78 -4.53
CA LYS A 36 -9.62 5.29 -5.06
C LYS A 36 -10.11 6.52 -4.28
N SER A 37 -10.01 6.48 -2.95
CA SER A 37 -10.35 7.63 -2.09
C SER A 37 -9.45 8.84 -2.37
N MET A 38 -8.13 8.63 -2.51
CA MET A 38 -7.19 9.68 -2.89
C MET A 38 -7.57 10.29 -4.23
N GLN A 39 -7.88 9.49 -5.25
CA GLN A 39 -8.25 10.01 -6.55
C GLN A 39 -9.52 10.89 -6.48
N GLN A 40 -10.51 10.49 -5.69
CA GLN A 40 -11.73 11.30 -5.47
C GLN A 40 -11.43 12.63 -4.77
N LEU A 41 -10.53 12.63 -3.77
CA LEU A 41 -10.11 13.85 -3.07
C LEU A 41 -9.27 14.75 -3.99
N VAL A 42 -8.33 14.18 -4.75
CA VAL A 42 -7.49 14.91 -5.71
C VAL A 42 -8.31 15.59 -6.80
N ASN A 43 -9.39 14.95 -7.26
CA ASN A 43 -10.28 15.53 -8.26
C ASN A 43 -11.05 16.76 -7.76
N GLN A 44 -11.18 16.93 -6.44
CA GLN A 44 -11.83 18.08 -5.82
C GLN A 44 -10.85 19.23 -5.54
N LEU A 45 -9.54 18.98 -5.57
CA LEU A 45 -8.53 20.03 -5.41
C LEU A 45 -8.58 21.04 -6.56
N GLY A 46 -8.53 22.32 -6.21
CA GLY A 46 -8.64 23.45 -7.14
C GLY A 46 -10.04 23.73 -7.66
N THR A 47 -11.06 23.01 -7.17
CA THR A 47 -12.49 23.29 -7.44
C THR A 47 -13.08 24.12 -6.29
N ASP A 48 -14.33 24.56 -6.41
CA ASP A 48 -15.04 25.27 -5.34
C ASP A 48 -15.25 24.42 -4.06
N GLN A 49 -15.03 23.10 -4.13
CA GLN A 49 -15.09 22.19 -2.99
C GLN A 49 -13.76 22.09 -2.23
N ASP A 50 -12.68 22.68 -2.76
CA ASP A 50 -11.37 22.63 -2.15
C ASP A 50 -11.33 23.42 -0.82
N ASN A 51 -10.93 22.74 0.26
CA ASN A 51 -10.82 23.32 1.58
C ASN A 51 -9.76 22.60 2.43
N GLN A 52 -9.42 23.18 3.58
CA GLN A 52 -8.39 22.62 4.47
C GLN A 52 -8.71 21.20 4.97
N GLN A 53 -9.98 20.90 5.26
CA GLN A 53 -10.39 19.58 5.75
C GLN A 53 -10.17 18.50 4.67
N LEU A 54 -10.53 18.78 3.42
CA LEU A 54 -10.30 17.89 2.29
C LEU A 54 -8.81 17.60 2.09
N ARG A 55 -7.97 18.64 2.16
CA ARG A 55 -6.50 18.52 2.07
C ARG A 55 -5.92 17.70 3.22
N ALA A 56 -6.37 17.95 4.45
CA ALA A 56 -5.96 17.16 5.62
C ALA A 56 -6.35 15.68 5.47
N GLN A 57 -7.56 15.40 4.96
CA GLN A 57 -8.01 14.04 4.68
C GLN A 57 -7.13 13.36 3.61
N LEU A 58 -6.80 14.08 2.53
CA LEU A 58 -5.91 13.56 1.49
C LEU A 58 -4.53 13.20 2.07
N HIS A 59 -3.92 14.08 2.87
CA HIS A 59 -2.64 13.80 3.51
C HIS A 59 -2.71 12.61 4.46
N GLN A 60 -3.80 12.48 5.23
CA GLN A 60 -3.99 11.34 6.14
C GLN A 60 -4.08 10.01 5.38
N VAL A 61 -4.90 9.96 4.32
CA VAL A 61 -5.04 8.76 3.48
C VAL A 61 -3.71 8.44 2.80
N GLN A 62 -2.99 9.45 2.29
CA GLN A 62 -1.68 9.27 1.68
C GLN A 62 -0.65 8.71 2.66
N HIS A 63 -0.56 9.27 3.87
CA HIS A 63 0.38 8.83 4.90
C HIS A 63 0.09 7.40 5.34
N TYR A 64 -1.17 7.10 5.67
CA TYR A 64 -1.60 5.75 6.07
C TYR A 64 -1.30 4.71 4.97
N THR A 65 -1.59 5.04 3.71
CA THR A 65 -1.31 4.15 2.56
C THR A 65 0.18 3.94 2.37
N GLY A 66 1.00 4.97 2.57
CA GLY A 66 2.45 4.86 2.56
C GLY A 66 2.99 3.92 3.65
N GLY A 67 2.39 3.93 4.84
CA GLY A 67 2.66 2.97 5.91
C GLY A 67 2.34 1.55 5.48
N LEU A 68 1.11 1.30 5.02
CA LEU A 68 0.70 -0.02 4.52
C LEU A 68 1.62 -0.55 3.42
N ALA A 69 2.04 0.30 2.48
CA ALA A 69 2.93 -0.10 1.40
C ALA A 69 4.31 -0.54 1.92
N LYS A 70 4.87 0.16 2.92
CA LYS A 70 6.14 -0.22 3.56
C LYS A 70 6.01 -1.56 4.28
N ASP A 71 4.97 -1.71 5.09
CA ASP A 71 4.72 -2.94 5.84
C ASP A 71 4.53 -4.13 4.91
N THR A 72 3.70 -3.97 3.87
CA THR A 72 3.46 -5.00 2.85
C THR A 72 4.73 -5.38 2.10
N THR A 73 5.64 -4.44 1.86
CA THR A 73 6.94 -4.73 1.23
C THR A 73 7.80 -5.66 2.11
N VAL A 74 7.83 -5.39 3.41
CA VAL A 74 8.58 -6.21 4.39
C VAL A 74 7.93 -7.58 4.54
N GLU A 75 6.61 -7.64 4.67
CA GLU A 75 5.85 -8.89 4.75
C GLU A 75 6.05 -9.75 3.49
N LEU A 76 5.97 -9.15 2.29
CA LEU A 76 6.14 -9.86 1.03
C LEU A 76 7.57 -10.38 0.85
N ARG A 77 8.60 -9.58 1.22
CA ARG A 77 9.99 -10.05 1.20
C ARG A 77 10.19 -11.22 2.14
N THR A 78 9.63 -11.12 3.35
CA THR A 78 9.68 -12.19 4.35
C THR A 78 8.99 -13.44 3.79
N PHE A 79 7.76 -13.31 3.29
CA PHE A 79 7.00 -14.40 2.68
C PHE A 79 7.76 -15.13 1.57
N LYS A 80 8.41 -14.38 0.66
CA LYS A 80 9.22 -14.96 -0.43
C LYS A 80 10.50 -15.65 0.03
N SER A 81 11.03 -15.30 1.20
CA SER A 81 12.22 -15.95 1.77
C SER A 81 11.93 -17.27 2.48
N LEU A 82 10.65 -17.55 2.75
CA LEU A 82 10.24 -18.76 3.45
C LEU A 82 10.25 -19.97 2.50
N SER A 83 10.69 -21.11 3.01
CA SER A 83 10.63 -22.39 2.30
C SER A 83 9.19 -22.85 2.10
N VAL A 84 8.95 -23.65 1.06
CA VAL A 84 7.65 -24.28 0.80
C VAL A 84 7.18 -25.01 2.07
N PRO A 85 5.96 -24.72 2.58
CA PRO A 85 5.47 -25.37 3.78
C PRO A 85 5.30 -26.88 3.57
N HIS A 86 5.58 -27.67 4.61
CA HIS A 86 5.47 -29.12 4.52
C HIS A 86 4.03 -29.55 4.21
N GLY A 87 3.84 -30.38 3.18
CA GLY A 87 2.52 -30.79 2.72
C GLY A 87 1.84 -29.82 1.73
N GLN A 88 2.44 -28.67 1.43
CA GLN A 88 2.03 -27.84 0.29
C GLN A 88 2.77 -28.22 -0.99
N ASP A 89 2.03 -28.15 -2.10
CA ASP A 89 2.60 -28.24 -3.44
C ASP A 89 3.43 -26.99 -3.77
N ALA A 90 4.69 -27.19 -4.16
CA ALA A 90 5.62 -26.11 -4.44
C ALA A 90 5.13 -25.19 -5.56
N ARG A 91 4.48 -25.73 -6.59
CA ARG A 91 3.94 -24.94 -7.71
C ARG A 91 2.83 -24.00 -7.23
N THR A 92 1.93 -24.51 -6.40
CA THR A 92 0.83 -23.73 -5.80
C THR A 92 1.38 -22.60 -4.91
N TRP A 93 2.38 -22.92 -4.08
CA TRP A 93 3.06 -21.95 -3.23
C TRP A 93 3.72 -20.81 -4.03
N HIS A 94 4.52 -21.15 -5.04
CA HIS A 94 5.18 -20.16 -5.88
C HIS A 94 4.16 -19.32 -6.67
N MET A 95 3.07 -19.93 -7.15
CA MET A 95 2.00 -19.21 -7.83
C MET A 95 1.33 -18.17 -6.91
N GLN A 96 1.11 -18.51 -5.64
CA GLN A 96 0.56 -17.58 -4.65
C GLN A 96 1.51 -16.41 -4.40
N ALA A 97 2.81 -16.67 -4.21
CA ALA A 97 3.82 -15.64 -4.02
C ALA A 97 3.90 -14.67 -5.21
N GLU A 98 3.89 -15.21 -6.42
CA GLU A 98 3.93 -14.43 -7.65
C GLU A 98 2.64 -13.62 -7.86
N ARG A 99 1.47 -14.19 -7.51
CA ARG A 99 0.21 -13.45 -7.54
C ARG A 99 0.24 -12.26 -6.57
N LEU A 100 0.61 -12.48 -5.31
CA LEU A 100 0.71 -11.41 -4.31
C LEU A 100 1.71 -10.33 -4.75
N THR A 101 2.83 -10.74 -5.35
CA THR A 101 3.83 -9.80 -5.89
C THR A 101 3.24 -8.93 -7.00
N ARG A 102 2.52 -9.52 -7.96
CA ARG A 102 1.89 -8.77 -9.06
C ARG A 102 0.81 -7.82 -8.56
N GLU A 103 -0.09 -8.31 -7.70
CA GLU A 103 -1.19 -7.51 -7.16
C GLU A 103 -0.66 -6.33 -6.32
N PHE A 104 0.36 -6.56 -5.49
CA PHE A 104 1.00 -5.50 -4.74
C PHE A 104 1.71 -4.48 -5.64
N SER A 105 2.42 -4.95 -6.67
CA SER A 105 3.11 -4.07 -7.61
C SER A 105 2.13 -3.16 -8.35
N GLN A 106 0.97 -3.70 -8.76
CA GLN A 106 -0.10 -2.92 -9.37
C GLN A 106 -0.64 -1.86 -8.40
N ALA A 107 -1.02 -2.27 -7.18
CA ALA A 107 -1.55 -1.35 -6.17
C ALA A 107 -0.55 -0.24 -5.80
N LEU A 108 0.74 -0.56 -5.74
CA LEU A 108 1.79 0.41 -5.49
C LEU A 108 1.97 1.39 -6.66
N ASN A 109 1.90 0.91 -7.91
CA ASN A 109 1.97 1.77 -9.08
C ASN A 109 0.81 2.76 -9.10
N ASP A 110 -0.41 2.28 -8.84
CA ASP A 110 -1.60 3.12 -8.78
C ASP A 110 -1.49 4.16 -7.67
N PHE A 111 -0.95 3.78 -6.50
CA PHE A 111 -0.68 4.71 -5.41
C PHE A 111 0.34 5.79 -5.78
N GLN A 112 1.44 5.41 -6.42
CA GLN A 112 2.44 6.38 -6.89
C GLN A 112 1.85 7.35 -7.93
N ASN A 113 1.00 6.86 -8.83
CA ASN A 113 0.32 7.70 -9.81
C ASN A 113 -0.63 8.69 -9.12
N ALA A 114 -1.42 8.24 -8.13
CA ALA A 114 -2.29 9.11 -7.35
C ALA A 114 -1.50 10.18 -6.56
N GLN A 115 -0.34 9.82 -5.98
CA GLN A 115 0.55 10.78 -5.32
C GLN A 115 1.06 11.86 -6.28
N ARG A 116 1.47 11.49 -7.51
CA ARG A 116 1.92 12.46 -8.51
C ARG A 116 0.79 13.42 -8.92
N GLN A 117 -0.42 12.90 -9.09
CA GLN A 117 -1.59 13.72 -9.42
C GLN A 117 -1.93 14.70 -8.28
N ALA A 118 -1.89 14.24 -7.03
CA ALA A 118 -2.07 15.09 -5.86
C ALA A 118 -1.06 16.25 -5.85
N ALA A 119 0.23 15.93 -5.99
CA ALA A 119 1.30 16.93 -6.00
C ALA A 119 1.17 17.94 -7.16
N ALA A 120 0.74 17.48 -8.34
CA ALA A 120 0.49 18.35 -9.49
C ALA A 120 -0.67 19.33 -9.19
N LYS A 121 -1.79 18.84 -8.67
CA LYS A 121 -2.96 19.65 -8.32
C LYS A 121 -2.68 20.66 -7.21
N GLU A 122 -1.96 20.27 -6.18
CA GLU A 122 -1.55 21.20 -5.11
C GLU A 122 -0.67 22.33 -5.65
N LYS A 123 0.28 22.01 -6.54
CA LYS A 123 1.13 23.00 -7.19
C LYS A 123 0.34 23.97 -8.06
N GLU A 124 -0.67 23.48 -8.80
CA GLU A 124 -1.57 24.32 -9.61
C GLU A 124 -2.41 25.26 -8.73
N ALA A 125 -3.00 24.74 -7.66
CA ALA A 125 -3.81 25.53 -6.73
C ALA A 125 -3.00 26.64 -6.06
N LEU A 126 -1.75 26.34 -5.64
CA LEU A 126 -0.85 27.34 -5.06
C LEU A 126 -0.47 28.44 -6.07
N LYS A 127 -0.26 28.10 -7.33
CA LYS A 127 0.01 29.08 -8.39
C LYS A 127 -1.18 30.00 -8.61
N LYS A 128 -2.40 29.45 -8.67
CA LYS A 128 -3.63 30.23 -8.84
C LYS A 128 -3.85 31.18 -7.66
N ALA A 129 -3.73 30.71 -6.42
CA ALA A 129 -3.88 31.54 -5.23
C ALA A 129 -2.88 32.71 -5.18
N ARG A 130 -1.64 32.48 -5.64
CA ARG A 130 -0.63 33.54 -5.76
C ARG A 130 -1.01 34.58 -6.82
N ALA A 131 -1.48 34.15 -7.98
CA ALA A 131 -1.90 35.05 -9.06
C ALA A 131 -3.14 35.89 -8.66
N ASP A 132 -4.12 35.28 -7.99
CA ASP A 132 -5.31 35.99 -7.49
C ASP A 132 -4.94 37.02 -6.41
N SER A 133 -3.97 36.70 -5.56
CA SER A 133 -3.45 37.65 -4.56
C SER A 133 -2.75 38.84 -5.24
N ASP A 134 -1.90 38.59 -6.23
CA ASP A 134 -1.17 39.62 -6.97
C ASP A 134 -2.14 40.56 -7.72
N ALA A 135 -3.18 40.01 -8.35
CA ALA A 135 -4.20 40.78 -9.07
C ALA A 135 -5.09 41.67 -8.17
N HIS A 136 -5.18 41.39 -6.86
CA HIS A 136 -5.94 42.22 -5.92
C HIS A 136 -5.14 43.44 -5.42
N PHE A 137 -3.82 43.46 -5.59
CA PHE A 137 -2.97 44.57 -5.15
C PHE A 137 -2.70 45.62 -6.24
N PHE A 138 -3.28 45.47 -7.43
CA PHE A 138 -3.25 46.44 -8.54
C PHE A 138 -4.65 46.98 -8.85
#